data_AF-A0A9P9Q7C7-F1
#
_entry.id   AF-A0A9P9Q7C7-F1
#
_cell.length_a   1.000
_cell.length_b   1.000
_cell.length_c   1.000
_cell.angle_alpha   90.00
_cell.angle_beta   90.00
_cell.angle_gamma   90.00
#
_symmetry.space_group_name_H-M   'P 1'
#
loop_
_entity.id
_entity.type
_entity.pdbx_description
1 polymer ?
#
loop_
_entity_poly.entity_id
_entity_poly.type
_entity_poly.pdbx_seq_one_letter_code
_entity_poly.pdbx_strand_id
1 'polypeptide(L)'
;MRFNVTYRTSQSSRQTSDLNGTYTLLITHLKSHICNITGGSVEYEVRLSSQTISLASNRSEDRFLQAQVLAGPGTQYHHSTIGGFEYAASYMFSSKAVSLFRGARSSLSLTGSIANEMIRGVSSSISNETFDDPMPDMLDAIREIAFRTAVRASRDEPNNVTNAQQTVSFKGEAMHSIYVTDFRYMFVATALSVASVLATSLLFSGWWQLGRTVSLSPLEIAKAFDAPILSQVGSNVDLADNKHLGHAATVRVQYGVRVVELGYGGGQALGQRRSLVVGQAGWVGRPVKGAVYGC
;
A
#
# COMPACT_ATOMS: atom_id res chain seq x y z
N MET A 1 4.92 -33.39 -28.45
CA MET A 1 4.00 -32.54 -29.22
C MET A 1 4.71 -32.05 -30.48
N ARG A 2 4.01 -31.85 -31.60
CA ARG A 2 4.62 -31.40 -32.87
C ARG A 2 3.93 -30.14 -33.38
N PHE A 3 4.72 -29.12 -33.66
CA PHE A 3 4.28 -27.97 -34.43
C PHE A 3 4.66 -28.10 -35.89
N ASN A 4 3.73 -27.70 -36.74
CA ASN A 4 3.93 -27.59 -38.17
C ASN A 4 3.28 -26.29 -38.62
N VAL A 5 4.12 -25.33 -38.97
CA VAL A 5 3.70 -24.06 -39.52
C VAL A 5 4.08 -24.05 -41.00
N THR A 6 3.16 -23.63 -41.85
CA THR A 6 3.44 -23.35 -43.26
C THR A 6 2.98 -21.96 -43.59
N TYR A 7 3.86 -21.13 -44.15
CA TYR A 7 3.61 -19.72 -44.38
C TYR A 7 4.23 -19.25 -45.70
N ARG A 8 3.71 -18.15 -46.25
CA ARG A 8 4.15 -17.59 -47.53
C ARG A 8 5.28 -16.59 -47.31
N THR A 9 6.44 -16.83 -47.91
CA THR A 9 7.62 -15.96 -47.77
C THR A 9 7.76 -14.94 -48.89
N SER A 10 7.32 -15.29 -50.10
CA SER A 10 7.32 -14.37 -51.23
C SER A 10 6.34 -14.83 -52.31
N GLN A 11 5.99 -13.89 -53.19
CA GLN A 11 5.19 -14.14 -54.36
C GLN A 11 5.83 -13.41 -55.54
N SER A 12 5.99 -14.11 -56.66
CA SER A 12 6.49 -13.52 -57.91
C SER A 12 5.49 -13.75 -59.03
N SER A 13 5.39 -12.79 -59.94
CA SER A 13 4.58 -12.91 -61.14
C SER A 13 5.49 -13.03 -62.36
N ARG A 14 5.15 -13.96 -63.26
CA ARG A 14 5.84 -14.13 -64.54
C ARG A 14 4.81 -14.07 -65.65
N GLN A 15 4.97 -13.12 -66.57
CA GLN A 15 4.16 -13.11 -67.79
C GLN A 15 4.69 -14.17 -68.76
N THR A 16 3.81 -15.05 -69.22
CA THR A 16 4.08 -16.06 -70.23
C THR A 16 3.09 -15.87 -71.36
N SER A 17 3.57 -16.04 -72.59
CA SER A 17 2.72 -15.95 -73.79
C SER A 17 2.73 -17.32 -74.47
N ASP A 18 1.55 -17.84 -74.81
CA ASP A 18 1.39 -18.99 -75.69
C ASP A 18 0.52 -18.63 -76.91
N LEU A 19 0.21 -19.62 -77.75
CA LEU A 19 -0.60 -19.45 -78.96
C LEU A 19 -2.03 -18.95 -78.68
N ASN A 20 -2.50 -19.00 -77.43
CA ASN A 20 -3.83 -18.59 -77.00
C ASN A 20 -3.84 -17.23 -76.24
N GLY A 21 -2.68 -16.63 -76.00
CA GLY A 21 -2.55 -15.27 -75.45
C GLY A 21 -1.48 -15.11 -74.35
N THR A 22 -1.46 -13.93 -73.75
CA THR A 22 -0.60 -13.58 -72.61
C THR A 22 -1.33 -13.86 -71.30
N TYR A 23 -0.75 -14.71 -70.46
CA TYR A 23 -1.23 -14.95 -69.09
C TYR A 23 -0.14 -14.62 -68.07
N THR A 24 -0.57 -14.19 -66.88
CA THR A 24 0.31 -13.91 -65.75
C THR A 24 0.30 -15.10 -64.80
N LEU A 25 1.44 -15.76 -64.64
CA LEU A 25 1.62 -16.89 -63.74
C LEU A 25 2.07 -16.37 -62.38
N LEU A 26 1.33 -16.71 -61.33
CA LEU A 26 1.66 -16.36 -59.95
C LEU A 26 2.39 -17.52 -59.29
N ILE A 27 3.67 -17.33 -58.99
CA ILE A 27 4.51 -18.30 -58.28
C ILE A 27 4.53 -17.89 -56.81
N THR A 28 4.09 -18.80 -55.95
CA THR A 28 4.04 -18.57 -54.50
C THR A 28 5.10 -19.42 -53.82
N HIS A 29 5.98 -18.79 -53.04
CA HIS A 29 6.97 -19.51 -52.23
C HIS A 29 6.39 -19.74 -50.84
N LEU A 30 6.28 -21.02 -50.47
CA LEU A 30 5.86 -21.45 -49.15
C LEU A 30 7.07 -22.01 -48.40
N LYS A 31 7.19 -21.66 -47.13
CA LYS A 31 8.15 -22.24 -46.21
C LYS A 31 7.40 -22.96 -45.11
N SER A 32 7.88 -24.16 -44.76
CA SER A 32 7.38 -24.93 -43.64
C SER A 32 8.43 -24.97 -42.54
N HIS A 33 8.01 -24.71 -41.30
CA HIS A 33 8.83 -24.81 -40.11
C HIS A 33 8.18 -25.85 -39.19
N ILE A 34 8.91 -26.94 -38.94
CA ILE A 34 8.44 -28.05 -38.13
C ILE A 34 9.31 -28.13 -36.87
N CYS A 35 8.68 -28.08 -35.70
CA CYS A 35 9.36 -28.17 -34.41
C CYS A 35 8.73 -29.28 -33.56
N ASN A 36 9.56 -30.19 -33.04
CA ASN A 36 9.11 -31.22 -32.10
C ASN A 36 9.46 -30.78 -30.68
N ILE A 37 8.44 -30.67 -29.84
CA ILE A 37 8.59 -30.27 -28.44
C ILE A 37 8.46 -31.51 -27.56
N THR A 38 9.45 -31.68 -26.69
CA THR A 38 9.52 -32.73 -25.67
C THR A 38 9.50 -32.10 -24.28
N GLY A 39 8.97 -32.85 -23.31
CA GLY A 39 9.01 -32.44 -21.92
C GLY A 39 10.41 -32.47 -21.34
N GLY A 40 10.68 -31.60 -20.37
CA GLY A 40 11.95 -31.57 -19.66
C GLY A 40 11.95 -30.57 -18.51
N SER A 41 12.95 -30.73 -17.65
CA SER A 41 13.29 -29.76 -16.62
C SER A 41 14.21 -28.71 -17.21
N VAL A 42 13.84 -27.44 -17.04
CA VAL A 42 14.56 -26.28 -17.55
C VAL A 42 14.74 -25.30 -16.40
N GLU A 43 15.91 -24.69 -16.33
CA GLU A 43 16.20 -23.59 -15.42
C GLU A 43 15.95 -22.26 -16.12
N TYR A 44 15.10 -21.46 -15.50
CA TYR A 44 14.68 -20.14 -16.00
C TYR A 44 15.26 -19.04 -15.11
N GLU A 45 15.72 -17.96 -15.73
CA GLU A 45 15.99 -16.73 -15.00
C GLU A 45 14.68 -15.97 -14.78
N VAL A 46 14.39 -15.63 -13.52
CA VAL A 46 13.11 -15.05 -13.13
C VAL A 46 13.32 -13.73 -12.38
N ARG A 47 12.42 -12.78 -12.64
CA ARG A 47 12.34 -11.53 -11.90
C ARG A 47 11.16 -11.60 -10.95
N LEU A 48 11.45 -11.38 -9.68
CA LEU A 48 10.45 -11.27 -8.62
C LEU A 48 10.15 -9.79 -8.40
N SER A 49 8.89 -9.41 -8.54
CA SER A 49 8.42 -8.05 -8.26
C SER A 49 7.21 -8.11 -7.34
N SER A 50 7.42 -7.82 -6.06
CA SER A 50 6.39 -7.86 -5.01
C SER A 50 5.71 -9.24 -4.88
N GLN A 51 4.62 -9.47 -5.64
CA GLN A 51 3.82 -10.68 -5.62
C GLN A 51 3.74 -11.38 -6.99
N THR A 52 4.43 -10.84 -8.00
CA THR A 52 4.47 -11.42 -9.33
C THR A 52 5.85 -11.98 -9.62
N ILE A 53 5.86 -13.13 -10.30
CA ILE A 53 7.05 -13.74 -10.85
C ILE A 53 6.92 -13.74 -12.38
N SER A 54 7.94 -13.26 -13.07
CA SER A 54 8.00 -13.22 -14.53
C SER A 54 9.33 -13.76 -15.02
N LEU A 55 9.35 -14.28 -16.25
CA LEU A 55 10.60 -14.62 -16.92
C LEU A 55 11.42 -13.34 -17.16
N ALA A 56 12.71 -13.40 -16.86
CA ALA A 56 13.65 -12.27 -17.01
C ALA A 56 14.55 -12.42 -18.26
N SER A 57 14.77 -13.65 -18.70
CA SER A 57 15.67 -14.01 -19.78
C SER A 57 14.95 -14.31 -21.10
N ASN A 58 15.71 -14.30 -22.19
CA ASN A 58 15.25 -14.84 -23.47
C ASN A 58 15.28 -16.37 -23.47
N ARG A 59 14.47 -17.01 -24.34
CA ARG A 59 14.45 -18.47 -24.47
C ARG A 59 15.81 -19.09 -24.79
N SER A 60 16.71 -18.35 -25.45
CA SER A 60 18.08 -18.78 -25.77
C SER A 60 19.00 -18.88 -24.57
N GLU A 61 18.66 -18.21 -23.46
CA GLU A 61 19.46 -18.17 -22.23
C GLU A 61 19.00 -19.23 -21.22
N ASP A 62 17.86 -19.88 -21.47
CA ASP A 62 17.35 -20.95 -20.62
C ASP A 62 18.27 -22.17 -20.65
N ARG A 63 18.55 -22.73 -19.48
CA ARG A 63 19.40 -23.92 -19.35
C ARG A 63 18.55 -25.18 -19.24
N PHE A 64 18.64 -26.03 -20.26
CA PHE A 64 18.04 -27.36 -20.21
C PHE A 64 18.81 -28.26 -19.24
N LEU A 65 18.10 -28.89 -18.31
CA LEU A 65 18.70 -29.78 -17.30
C LEU A 65 18.52 -31.24 -17.68
N GLN A 66 17.28 -31.68 -17.88
CA GLN A 66 16.96 -33.09 -18.10
C GLN A 66 15.72 -33.29 -18.96
N ALA A 67 15.75 -34.29 -19.83
CA ALA A 67 14.57 -34.71 -20.59
C ALA A 67 13.62 -35.47 -19.68
N GLN A 68 12.34 -35.07 -19.68
CA GLN A 68 11.29 -35.76 -18.95
C GLN A 68 10.40 -36.46 -19.97
N VAL A 69 10.25 -37.78 -19.82
CA VAL A 69 9.24 -38.50 -20.59
C VAL A 69 7.88 -38.16 -19.99
N LEU A 70 7.17 -37.25 -20.64
CA LEU A 70 5.78 -36.97 -20.33
C LEU A 70 4.91 -38.01 -21.04
N ALA A 71 3.96 -38.59 -20.32
CA ALA A 71 3.00 -39.52 -20.89
C ALA A 71 2.29 -38.84 -22.08
N GLY A 72 2.23 -39.56 -23.21
CA GLY A 72 1.63 -39.09 -24.47
C GLY A 72 0.15 -38.72 -24.33
N PRO A 73 -0.54 -38.34 -25.43
CA PRO A 73 -1.92 -37.88 -25.36
C PRO A 73 -2.81 -38.92 -24.65
N GLY A 74 -3.67 -38.42 -23.77
CA GLY A 74 -4.47 -39.25 -22.87
C GLY A 74 -5.47 -40.07 -23.68
N THR A 75 -5.63 -41.35 -23.34
CA THR A 75 -6.75 -42.17 -23.82
C THR A 75 -7.92 -42.04 -22.84
N GLN A 76 -9.10 -42.58 -23.17
CA GLN A 76 -10.35 -42.43 -22.40
C GLN A 76 -10.25 -42.75 -20.88
N TYR A 77 -9.18 -43.42 -20.43
CA TYR A 77 -8.96 -43.79 -19.02
C TYR A 77 -7.60 -43.34 -18.46
N HIS A 78 -6.80 -42.60 -19.22
CA HIS A 78 -5.48 -42.14 -18.81
C HIS A 78 -5.37 -40.62 -18.96
N HIS A 79 -5.20 -39.94 -17.83
CA HIS A 79 -4.89 -38.53 -17.81
C HIS A 79 -3.49 -38.29 -18.38
N SER A 80 -3.37 -37.30 -19.27
CA SER A 80 -2.10 -36.93 -19.89
C SER A 80 -1.69 -35.53 -19.45
N THR A 81 -0.45 -35.41 -19.00
CA THR A 81 0.15 -34.12 -18.66
C THR A 81 0.44 -33.31 -19.92
N ILE A 82 0.89 -33.95 -21.02
CA ILE A 82 1.16 -33.26 -22.30
C ILE A 82 -0.13 -32.89 -23.04
N GLY A 83 -1.21 -33.67 -22.86
CA GLY A 83 -2.47 -33.44 -23.57
C GLY A 83 -3.13 -32.10 -23.25
N GLY A 84 -2.99 -31.62 -22.01
CA GLY A 84 -3.46 -30.29 -21.62
C GLY A 84 -2.71 -29.16 -22.33
N PHE A 85 -1.38 -29.28 -22.43
CA PHE A 85 -0.55 -28.34 -23.20
C PHE A 85 -0.86 -28.38 -24.68
N GLU A 86 -1.05 -29.57 -25.25
CA GLU A 86 -1.41 -29.74 -26.66
C GLU A 86 -2.78 -29.12 -26.97
N TYR A 87 -3.77 -29.34 -26.10
CA TYR A 87 -5.09 -28.72 -26.23
C TYR A 87 -5.00 -27.20 -26.14
N ALA A 88 -4.33 -26.66 -25.12
CA ALA A 88 -4.18 -25.21 -24.94
C ALA A 88 -3.44 -24.56 -26.14
N ALA A 89 -2.37 -25.19 -26.61
CA ALA A 89 -1.62 -24.69 -27.75
C ALA A 89 -2.40 -24.78 -29.06
N SER A 90 -3.14 -25.87 -29.30
CA SER A 90 -4.03 -25.96 -30.46
C SER A 90 -5.13 -24.90 -30.42
N TYR A 91 -5.68 -24.59 -29.24
CA TYR A 91 -6.67 -23.53 -29.08
C TYR A 91 -6.08 -22.14 -29.37
N MET A 92 -4.87 -21.85 -28.90
CA MET A 92 -4.23 -20.53 -29.06
C MET A 92 -3.63 -20.31 -30.45
N PHE A 93 -3.06 -21.34 -31.05
CA PHE A 93 -2.24 -21.20 -32.26
C PHE A 93 -2.89 -21.76 -33.53
N SER A 94 -4.05 -22.41 -33.43
CA SER A 94 -4.79 -22.86 -34.62
C SER A 94 -5.27 -21.64 -35.41
N SER A 95 -4.61 -21.42 -36.54
CA SER A 95 -4.88 -20.29 -37.41
C SER A 95 -4.66 -20.69 -38.86
N LYS A 96 -5.42 -20.06 -39.77
CA LYS A 96 -5.35 -20.30 -41.21
C LYS A 96 -5.49 -18.99 -41.98
N ALA A 97 -4.72 -18.87 -43.05
CA ALA A 97 -4.85 -17.82 -44.04
C ALA A 97 -5.26 -18.45 -45.37
N VAL A 98 -6.43 -18.07 -45.87
CA VAL A 98 -6.98 -18.58 -47.14
C VAL A 98 -7.06 -17.43 -48.13
N SER A 99 -6.26 -17.51 -49.18
CA SER A 99 -6.35 -16.60 -50.32
C SER A 99 -7.32 -17.17 -51.35
N LEU A 100 -8.38 -16.42 -51.65
CA LEU A 100 -9.41 -16.75 -52.62
C LEU A 100 -9.22 -15.89 -53.85
N PHE A 101 -9.05 -16.53 -55.00
CA PHE A 101 -8.99 -15.87 -56.29
C PHE A 101 -10.27 -16.19 -57.09
N ARG A 102 -11.08 -15.18 -57.38
CA ARG A 102 -12.32 -15.28 -58.17
C ARG A 102 -12.27 -14.30 -59.35
N GLY A 103 -11.57 -14.69 -60.42
CA GLY A 103 -11.44 -13.87 -61.62
C GLY A 103 -10.75 -12.53 -61.33
N ALA A 104 -11.46 -11.41 -61.55
CA ALA A 104 -10.93 -10.07 -61.28
C ALA A 104 -10.93 -9.66 -59.79
N ARG A 105 -11.52 -10.45 -58.89
CA ARG A 105 -11.50 -10.19 -57.45
C ARG A 105 -10.63 -11.20 -56.73
N SER A 106 -9.76 -10.69 -55.88
CA SER A 106 -9.01 -11.48 -54.90
C SER A 106 -9.49 -11.09 -53.51
N SER A 107 -9.59 -12.05 -52.59
CA SER A 107 -9.82 -11.79 -51.17
C SER A 107 -8.91 -12.66 -50.31
N LEU A 108 -8.44 -12.10 -49.21
CA LEU A 108 -7.72 -12.83 -48.18
C LEU A 108 -8.66 -13.01 -46.97
N SER A 109 -8.84 -14.26 -46.55
CA SER A 109 -9.60 -14.60 -45.35
C SER A 109 -8.65 -15.17 -44.31
N LEU A 110 -8.48 -14.44 -43.22
CA LEU A 110 -7.67 -14.82 -42.08
C LEU A 110 -8.61 -15.36 -40.99
N THR A 111 -8.26 -16.49 -40.39
CA THR A 111 -8.99 -17.08 -39.25
C THR A 111 -8.00 -17.42 -38.14
N GLY A 112 -8.30 -17.01 -36.92
CA GLY A 112 -7.39 -17.14 -35.77
C GLY A 112 -6.50 -15.91 -35.59
N SER A 113 -5.83 -15.82 -34.44
CA SER A 113 -5.01 -14.67 -34.04
C SER A 113 -3.66 -14.62 -34.76
N ILE A 114 -2.94 -15.74 -34.80
CA ILE A 114 -1.56 -15.76 -35.33
C ILE A 114 -1.51 -15.35 -36.80
N ALA A 115 -2.40 -15.82 -37.66
CA ALA A 115 -2.39 -15.42 -39.07
C ALA A 115 -2.69 -13.92 -39.26
N ASN A 116 -3.42 -13.29 -38.33
CA ASN A 116 -3.66 -11.85 -38.34
C ASN A 116 -2.47 -11.03 -37.84
N GLU A 117 -1.67 -11.58 -36.93
CA GLU A 117 -0.52 -10.88 -36.36
C GLU A 117 0.71 -10.97 -37.27
N MET A 118 0.89 -12.11 -37.95
CA MET A 118 2.09 -12.38 -38.77
C MET A 118 2.02 -11.82 -40.20
N ILE A 119 0.90 -11.24 -40.62
CA ILE A 119 0.77 -10.73 -41.99
C ILE A 119 1.58 -9.45 -42.19
N ARG A 120 2.39 -9.44 -43.24
CA ARG A 120 3.18 -8.30 -43.70
C ARG A 120 2.77 -7.88 -45.11
N GLY A 121 2.79 -6.57 -45.33
CA GLY A 121 2.60 -6.00 -46.67
C GLY A 121 1.16 -6.05 -47.17
N VAL A 122 0.21 -5.63 -46.33
CA VAL A 122 -1.21 -5.44 -46.71
C VAL A 122 -1.30 -4.29 -47.72
N SER A 123 -0.98 -4.57 -48.97
CA SER A 123 -1.27 -3.66 -50.09
C SER A 123 -2.61 -4.02 -50.69
N SER A 124 -3.23 -3.08 -51.41
CA SER A 124 -4.50 -3.24 -52.11
C SER A 124 -4.52 -4.35 -53.17
N SER A 125 -3.38 -5.02 -53.39
CA SER A 125 -3.23 -6.20 -54.24
C SER A 125 -2.69 -7.38 -53.41
N ILE A 126 -3.46 -8.47 -53.35
CA ILE A 126 -3.12 -9.76 -52.70
C ILE A 126 -1.82 -10.41 -53.23
N SER A 127 -1.17 -9.82 -54.23
CA SER A 127 0.07 -10.28 -54.85
C SER A 127 1.34 -10.03 -54.04
N ASN A 128 1.30 -9.26 -52.95
CA ASN A 128 2.49 -8.93 -52.13
C ASN A 128 2.34 -9.26 -50.64
N GLU A 129 1.26 -9.93 -50.24
CA GLU A 129 1.07 -10.33 -48.84
C GLU A 129 2.05 -11.45 -48.50
N THR A 130 2.86 -11.23 -47.46
CA THR A 130 3.82 -12.21 -46.93
C THR A 130 3.51 -12.44 -45.45
N PHE A 131 4.02 -13.54 -44.89
CA PHE A 131 3.86 -13.86 -43.49
C PHE A 131 5.24 -14.04 -42.85
N ASP A 132 5.40 -13.50 -41.65
CA ASP A 132 6.55 -13.81 -40.81
C ASP A 132 6.47 -15.25 -40.29
N ASP A 133 7.59 -15.75 -39.78
CA ASP A 133 7.63 -17.04 -39.09
C ASP A 133 7.02 -16.89 -37.68
N PRO A 134 5.84 -17.46 -37.37
CA PRO A 134 5.25 -17.41 -36.04
C PRO A 134 5.95 -18.33 -35.04
N MET A 135 6.87 -19.18 -35.48
CA MET A 135 7.43 -20.21 -34.61
C MET A 135 8.11 -19.65 -33.34
N PRO A 136 8.89 -18.56 -33.39
CA PRO A 136 9.46 -17.95 -32.18
C PRO A 136 8.39 -17.56 -31.15
N ASP A 137 7.33 -16.85 -31.58
CA ASP A 137 6.29 -16.36 -30.68
C ASP A 137 5.45 -17.50 -30.08
N MET A 138 5.17 -18.53 -30.88
CA MET A 138 4.50 -19.74 -30.40
C MET A 138 5.33 -20.47 -29.32
N LEU A 139 6.66 -20.54 -29.51
CA LEU A 139 7.56 -21.16 -28.54
C LEU A 139 7.68 -20.34 -27.26
N ASP A 140 7.74 -19.01 -27.37
CA ASP A 140 7.83 -18.11 -26.22
C ASP A 140 6.52 -18.09 -25.42
N ALA A 141 5.36 -18.15 -26.09
CA ALA A 141 4.07 -18.28 -25.44
C ALA A 141 3.94 -19.61 -24.68
N ILE A 142 4.40 -20.74 -25.23
CA ILE A 142 4.40 -22.01 -24.51
C ILE A 142 5.38 -22.02 -23.35
N ARG A 143 6.57 -21.44 -23.54
CA ARG A 143 7.55 -21.27 -22.47
C ARG A 143 6.92 -20.54 -21.27
N GLU A 144 6.20 -19.44 -21.52
CA GLU A 144 5.48 -18.70 -20.49
C GLU A 144 4.35 -19.52 -19.83
N ILE A 145 3.57 -20.26 -20.62
CA ILE A 145 2.51 -21.14 -20.09
C ILE A 145 3.12 -22.25 -19.22
N ALA A 146 4.19 -22.91 -19.69
CA ALA A 146 4.90 -23.94 -18.94
C ALA A 146 5.47 -23.39 -17.63
N PHE A 147 6.05 -22.20 -17.66
CA PHE A 147 6.54 -21.51 -16.48
C PHE A 147 5.41 -21.22 -15.47
N ARG A 148 4.34 -20.56 -15.92
CA ARG A 148 3.19 -20.20 -15.05
C ARG A 148 2.48 -21.41 -14.47
N THR A 149 2.34 -22.48 -15.25
CA THR A 149 1.72 -23.73 -14.78
C THR A 149 2.59 -24.41 -13.73
N ALA A 150 3.91 -24.45 -13.91
CA ALA A 150 4.85 -24.98 -12.92
C ALA A 150 4.81 -24.18 -11.59
N VAL A 151 4.82 -22.84 -11.67
CA VAL A 151 4.69 -21.98 -10.47
C VAL A 151 3.36 -22.21 -9.76
N ARG A 152 2.25 -22.31 -10.51
CA ARG A 152 0.93 -22.53 -9.92
C ARG A 152 0.82 -23.91 -9.28
N ALA A 153 1.30 -24.96 -9.94
CA ALA A 153 1.32 -26.32 -9.40
C ALA A 153 2.13 -26.38 -8.09
N SER A 154 3.28 -25.70 -8.05
CA SER A 154 4.12 -25.62 -6.84
C SER A 154 3.40 -24.91 -5.68
N ARG A 155 2.56 -23.92 -5.97
CA ARG A 155 1.78 -23.19 -4.96
C ARG A 155 0.61 -24.01 -4.43
N ASP A 156 -0.14 -24.64 -5.33
CA ASP A 156 -1.39 -25.32 -4.97
C ASP A 156 -1.13 -26.67 -4.26
N GLU A 157 0.03 -27.32 -4.50
CA GLU A 157 0.36 -28.62 -3.88
C GLU A 157 1.80 -28.70 -3.34
N PRO A 158 2.15 -27.94 -2.28
CA PRO A 158 3.53 -27.75 -1.82
C PRO A 158 4.21 -29.01 -1.27
N ASN A 159 3.44 -30.04 -0.88
CA ASN A 159 3.96 -31.26 -0.25
C ASN A 159 4.01 -32.47 -1.21
N ASN A 160 3.39 -32.38 -2.39
CA ASN A 160 3.28 -33.51 -3.34
C ASN A 160 4.15 -33.33 -4.58
N VAL A 161 4.71 -32.13 -4.79
CA VAL A 161 5.68 -31.88 -5.85
C VAL A 161 7.08 -32.16 -5.29
N THR A 162 7.76 -33.18 -5.82
CA THR A 162 9.18 -33.45 -5.49
C THR A 162 10.01 -32.20 -5.73
N ASN A 163 10.73 -31.74 -4.70
CA ASN A 163 11.53 -30.49 -4.72
C ASN A 163 10.72 -29.20 -4.94
N ALA A 164 9.46 -29.13 -4.46
CA ALA A 164 8.65 -27.89 -4.51
C ALA A 164 9.32 -26.70 -3.80
N GLN A 165 10.06 -26.98 -2.73
CA GLN A 165 10.83 -26.00 -1.99
C GLN A 165 12.29 -26.07 -2.40
N GLN A 166 12.76 -25.00 -3.01
CA GLN A 166 14.16 -24.80 -3.35
C GLN A 166 14.68 -23.51 -2.68
N THR A 167 15.89 -23.58 -2.14
CA THR A 167 16.60 -22.40 -1.65
C THR A 167 17.36 -21.77 -2.80
N VAL A 168 16.87 -20.64 -3.31
CA VAL A 168 17.50 -19.90 -4.41
C VAL A 168 18.25 -18.69 -3.88
N SER A 169 19.42 -18.39 -4.46
CA SER A 169 20.16 -17.18 -4.13
C SER A 169 19.41 -15.96 -4.67
N PHE A 170 18.90 -15.12 -3.79
CA PHE A 170 18.13 -13.92 -4.13
C PHE A 170 18.97 -12.67 -3.93
N LYS A 171 19.10 -11.84 -4.97
CA LYS A 171 19.64 -10.48 -4.88
C LYS A 171 18.47 -9.50 -4.98
N GLY A 172 18.05 -8.97 -3.85
CA GLY A 172 16.97 -7.99 -3.77
C GLY A 172 17.46 -6.63 -3.30
N GLU A 173 16.81 -5.58 -3.77
CA GLU A 173 16.95 -4.23 -3.22
C GLU A 173 15.71 -3.94 -2.38
N ALA A 174 15.93 -3.52 -1.13
CA ALA A 174 14.86 -3.13 -0.21
C ALA A 174 14.98 -1.65 0.10
N MET A 175 13.87 -0.92 0.00
CA MET A 175 13.80 0.46 0.43
C MET A 175 13.68 0.50 1.95
N HIS A 176 14.71 1.01 2.63
CA HIS A 176 14.67 1.28 4.07
C HIS A 176 14.55 2.78 4.32
N SER A 177 13.60 3.18 5.16
CA SER A 177 13.49 4.54 5.66
C SER A 177 14.62 4.82 6.65
N ILE A 178 15.63 5.56 6.21
CA ILE A 178 16.69 6.06 7.09
C ILE A 178 16.18 7.35 7.72
N TYR A 179 15.96 7.33 9.04
CA TYR A 179 15.61 8.53 9.80
C TYR A 179 16.88 9.31 10.10
N VAL A 180 17.07 10.44 9.42
CA VAL A 180 18.17 11.38 9.70
C VAL A 180 17.65 12.44 10.66
N THR A 181 18.18 12.45 11.89
CA THR A 181 17.87 13.50 12.86
C THR A 181 18.82 14.68 12.66
N ASP A 182 18.26 15.88 12.44
CA ASP A 182 19.04 17.12 12.38
C ASP A 182 19.26 17.67 13.80
N PHE A 183 20.50 17.57 14.27
CA PHE A 183 20.92 17.99 15.61
C PHE A 183 20.71 19.48 15.89
N ARG A 184 20.58 20.33 14.86
CA ARG A 184 20.34 21.77 15.03
C ARG A 184 19.00 22.01 15.70
N TYR A 185 17.94 21.34 15.25
CA TYR A 185 16.62 21.46 15.85
C TYR A 185 16.56 20.85 17.25
N MET A 186 17.30 19.75 17.47
CA MET A 186 17.41 19.16 18.81
C MET A 186 18.02 20.15 19.80
N PHE A 187 19.13 20.80 19.43
CA PHE A 187 19.80 21.77 20.29
C PHE A 187 18.91 22.98 20.59
N VAL A 188 18.21 23.52 19.59
CA VAL A 188 17.28 24.65 19.78
C VAL A 188 16.13 24.27 20.72
N ALA A 189 15.54 23.08 20.55
CA ALA A 189 14.48 22.59 21.43
C ALA A 189 14.98 22.43 22.87
N THR A 190 16.16 21.84 23.07
CA THR A 190 16.77 21.69 24.39
C THR A 190 17.07 23.05 25.03
N ALA A 191 17.64 24.00 24.28
CA ALA A 191 17.94 25.34 24.78
C ALA A 191 16.66 26.06 25.21
N LEU A 192 15.57 25.94 24.43
CA LEU A 192 14.27 26.52 24.76
C LEU A 192 13.67 25.90 26.04
N SER A 193 13.78 24.58 26.21
CA SER A 193 13.36 23.90 27.45
C SER A 193 14.15 24.34 28.67
N VAL A 194 15.47 24.55 28.55
CA VAL A 194 16.29 25.06 29.66
C VAL A 194 15.92 26.51 29.98
N ALA A 195 15.71 27.35 28.95
CA ALA A 195 15.32 28.74 29.13
C ALA A 195 13.98 28.89 29.88
N SER A 196 13.00 28.00 29.62
CA SER A 196 11.72 28.04 30.33
C SER A 196 11.86 27.71 31.81
N VAL A 197 12.71 26.72 32.16
CA VAL A 197 13.00 26.36 33.56
C VAL A 197 13.73 27.50 34.29
N LEU A 198 14.65 28.18 33.61
CA LEU A 198 15.34 29.34 34.20
C LEU A 198 14.37 30.51 34.43
N ALA A 199 13.49 30.78 33.48
CA ALA A 199 12.50 31.83 33.59
C ALA A 199 11.52 31.59 34.75
N THR A 200 11.03 30.35 34.93
CA THR A 200 10.18 30.02 36.09
C THR A 200 10.95 30.06 37.40
N SER A 201 12.21 29.63 37.43
CA SER A 201 13.04 29.68 38.63
C SER A 201 13.32 31.12 39.09
N LEU A 202 13.52 32.05 38.14
CA LEU A 202 13.69 33.48 38.44
C LEU A 202 12.45 34.09 39.10
N LEU A 203 11.24 33.67 38.73
CA LEU A 203 9.99 34.10 39.38
C LEU A 203 9.92 33.66 40.85
N PHE A 204 10.56 32.55 41.21
CA PHE A 204 10.64 32.07 42.59
C PHE A 204 11.83 32.66 43.37
N SER A 205 12.68 33.48 42.74
CA SER A 205 13.78 34.17 43.41
C SER A 205 13.22 35.23 44.37
N GLY A 206 13.51 35.09 45.67
CA GLY A 206 13.02 35.98 46.73
C GLY A 206 11.92 35.36 47.62
N TRP A 207 11.25 34.30 47.17
CA TRP A 207 10.30 33.57 48.02
C TRP A 207 10.97 32.88 49.21
N TRP A 208 12.26 32.60 49.10
CA TRP A 208 13.11 32.04 50.15
C TRP A 208 13.48 33.02 51.28
N GLN A 209 13.22 34.32 51.11
CA GLN A 209 13.48 35.34 52.14
C GLN A 209 12.28 35.59 53.04
N LEU A 210 11.13 34.98 52.77
CA LEU A 210 10.01 35.01 53.70
C LEU A 210 10.44 34.24 54.95
N GLY A 211 10.55 34.93 56.08
CA GLY A 211 10.91 34.36 57.39
C GLY A 211 9.89 33.38 57.98
N ARG A 212 9.04 32.80 57.14
CA ARG A 212 8.01 31.81 57.48
C ARG A 212 8.01 30.70 56.43
N THR A 213 7.79 29.47 56.87
CA THR A 213 7.33 28.37 56.03
C THR A 213 6.04 28.78 55.31
N VAL A 214 6.15 29.03 54.02
CA VAL A 214 5.00 29.18 53.12
C VAL A 214 4.83 27.88 52.37
N SER A 215 3.63 27.30 52.49
CA SER A 215 3.25 26.06 51.83
C SER A 215 2.20 26.36 50.78
N LEU A 216 2.24 25.67 49.64
CA LEU A 216 1.11 25.65 48.69
C LEU A 216 -0.04 24.77 49.20
N SER A 217 -0.18 24.65 50.52
CA SER A 217 -1.28 23.90 51.10
C SER A 217 -2.59 24.64 50.78
N PRO A 218 -3.68 23.91 50.47
CA PRO A 218 -4.97 24.52 50.17
C PRO A 218 -5.47 25.49 51.25
N LEU A 219 -5.02 25.29 52.49
CA LEU A 219 -5.39 26.10 53.66
C LEU A 219 -4.68 27.47 53.67
N GLU A 220 -3.39 27.51 53.32
CA GLU A 220 -2.66 28.78 53.16
C GLU A 220 -3.19 29.57 51.96
N ILE A 221 -3.50 28.87 50.87
CA ILE A 221 -4.13 29.48 49.69
C ILE A 221 -5.50 30.06 50.08
N ALA A 222 -6.33 29.31 50.81
CA ALA A 222 -7.62 29.81 51.29
C ALA A 222 -7.50 31.04 52.21
N LYS A 223 -6.46 31.10 53.06
CA LYS A 223 -6.18 32.28 53.89
C LYS A 223 -5.71 33.48 53.05
N ALA A 224 -4.89 33.24 52.02
CA ALA A 224 -4.46 34.31 51.10
C ALA A 224 -5.65 34.90 50.32
N PHE A 225 -6.71 34.12 50.09
CA PHE A 225 -7.99 34.58 49.54
C PHE A 225 -9.00 35.07 50.60
N ASP A 226 -8.53 35.39 51.81
CA ASP A 226 -9.33 35.95 52.91
C ASP A 226 -10.55 35.09 53.30
N ALA A 227 -10.37 33.77 53.37
CA ALA A 227 -11.43 32.85 53.76
C ALA A 227 -11.97 33.19 55.17
N PRO A 228 -13.29 33.46 55.34
CA PRO A 228 -13.87 33.93 56.60
C PRO A 228 -13.64 33.00 57.80
N ILE A 229 -13.53 31.70 57.53
CA ILE A 229 -13.25 30.64 58.51
C ILE A 229 -11.83 30.72 59.12
N LEU A 230 -10.90 31.38 58.44
CA LEU A 230 -9.51 31.56 58.86
C LEU A 230 -9.23 33.00 59.34
N SER A 231 -10.24 33.88 59.31
CA SER A 231 -10.14 35.28 59.79
C SER A 231 -9.75 35.40 61.26
N GLN A 232 -10.07 34.38 62.06
CA GLN A 232 -9.72 34.30 63.48
C GLN A 232 -8.29 33.78 63.72
N VAL A 233 -7.60 33.29 62.67
CA VAL A 233 -6.23 32.78 62.76
C VAL A 233 -5.26 33.87 62.32
N GLY A 234 -4.44 34.36 63.25
CA GLY A 234 -3.55 35.52 63.03
C GLY A 234 -2.71 35.43 61.75
N SER A 235 -2.51 36.54 61.03
CA SER A 235 -1.95 36.57 59.66
C SER A 235 -0.62 35.83 59.52
N ASN A 236 0.20 35.83 60.56
CA ASN A 236 1.56 35.28 60.55
C ASN A 236 1.70 33.84 61.07
N VAL A 237 0.59 33.14 61.35
CA VAL A 237 0.62 31.78 61.92
C VAL A 237 0.78 30.70 60.85
N ASP A 238 1.75 29.80 61.00
CA ASP A 238 1.93 28.62 60.15
C ASP A 238 0.69 27.72 60.26
N LEU A 239 0.07 27.46 59.11
CA LEU A 239 -1.16 26.70 58.99
C LEU A 239 -0.92 25.21 58.70
N ALA A 240 0.34 24.81 58.48
CA ALA A 240 0.72 23.40 58.33
C ALA A 240 0.64 22.66 59.68
N ASP A 241 0.80 23.36 60.80
CA ASP A 241 0.67 22.80 62.14
C ASP A 241 -0.79 22.88 62.62
N ASN A 242 -1.41 21.72 62.79
CA ASN A 242 -2.80 21.56 63.24
C ASN A 242 -3.07 22.12 64.64
N LYS A 243 -2.01 22.39 65.42
CA LYS A 243 -2.09 22.97 66.77
C LYS A 243 -2.70 24.37 66.80
N HIS A 244 -2.59 25.12 65.69
CA HIS A 244 -3.06 26.51 65.61
C HIS A 244 -4.42 26.69 64.93
N LEU A 245 -5.02 25.60 64.43
CA LEU A 245 -6.31 25.66 63.74
C LEU A 245 -7.53 25.73 64.67
N GLY A 246 -7.40 25.37 65.95
CA GLY A 246 -8.48 25.49 66.94
C GLY A 246 -9.83 24.95 66.44
N HIS A 247 -10.90 25.76 66.56
CA HIS A 247 -12.24 25.42 66.06
C HIS A 247 -12.38 25.37 64.53
N ALA A 248 -11.40 25.85 63.76
CA ALA A 248 -11.45 25.77 62.30
C ALA A 248 -11.11 24.35 61.76
N ALA A 249 -10.42 23.51 62.54
CA ALA A 249 -10.06 22.15 62.12
C ALA A 249 -11.25 21.18 62.02
N THR A 250 -12.30 21.41 62.80
CA THR A 250 -13.46 20.51 62.92
C THR A 250 -14.66 20.94 62.05
N VAL A 251 -14.59 22.12 61.43
CA VAL A 251 -15.69 22.69 60.66
C VAL A 251 -15.67 22.15 59.23
N ARG A 252 -16.77 21.50 58.82
CA ARG A 252 -16.96 21.12 57.41
C ARG A 252 -17.11 22.37 56.58
N VAL A 253 -16.27 22.51 55.56
CA VAL A 253 -16.25 23.64 54.64
C VAL A 253 -16.78 23.24 53.27
N GLN A 254 -17.48 24.17 52.64
CA GLN A 254 -18.03 24.03 51.29
C GLN A 254 -17.66 25.28 50.48
N TYR A 255 -17.40 25.08 49.20
CA TYR A 255 -17.30 26.19 48.24
C TYR A 255 -18.69 26.57 47.75
N GLY A 256 -19.05 27.85 47.84
CA GLY A 256 -20.38 28.29 47.44
C GLY A 256 -20.52 29.80 47.32
N VAL A 257 -21.76 30.23 47.10
CA VAL A 257 -22.13 31.63 46.89
C VAL A 257 -22.54 32.24 48.22
N ARG A 258 -21.97 33.40 48.54
CA ARG A 258 -22.45 34.28 49.59
C ARG A 258 -23.09 35.52 48.98
N VAL A 259 -24.28 35.85 49.45
CA VAL A 259 -24.99 37.09 49.10
C VAL A 259 -24.72 38.08 50.22
N VAL A 260 -24.10 39.21 49.89
CA VAL A 260 -23.86 40.31 50.80
C VAL A 260 -24.79 41.45 50.39
N GLU A 261 -25.63 41.90 51.32
CA GLU A 261 -26.45 43.09 51.12
C GLU A 261 -25.56 44.34 51.24
N LEU A 262 -25.49 45.13 50.18
CA LEU A 262 -24.88 46.46 50.26
C LEU A 262 -25.89 47.33 51.02
N GLY A 263 -25.49 47.92 52.13
CA GLY A 263 -26.40 48.59 53.08
C GLY A 263 -27.24 49.72 52.48
N TYR A 264 -28.15 50.27 53.28
CA TYR A 264 -29.08 51.33 52.88
C TYR A 264 -28.37 52.70 52.87
N GLY A 265 -28.31 53.37 51.72
CA GLY A 265 -27.67 54.68 51.57
C GLY A 265 -28.60 55.65 50.86
N GLY A 266 -29.03 56.72 51.55
CA GLY A 266 -29.75 57.83 50.90
C GLY A 266 -31.18 57.53 50.43
N GLY A 267 -31.90 56.60 51.08
CA GLY A 267 -33.32 56.34 50.77
C GLY A 267 -33.55 55.34 49.62
N GLN A 268 -32.50 54.72 49.08
CA GLN A 268 -32.60 53.62 48.12
C GLN A 268 -31.77 52.42 48.58
N ALA A 269 -32.28 51.20 48.35
CA ALA A 269 -31.56 49.98 48.63
C ALA A 269 -30.43 49.79 47.60
N LEU A 270 -29.17 49.81 48.05
CA LEU A 270 -28.03 49.41 47.23
C LEU A 270 -28.10 47.88 47.07
N GLY A 271 -28.04 47.38 45.84
CA GLY A 271 -28.38 45.98 45.52
C GLY A 271 -27.53 44.90 46.24
N GLN A 272 -27.85 43.63 46.00
CA GLN A 272 -27.11 42.50 46.57
C GLN A 272 -25.87 42.15 45.75
N ARG A 273 -24.70 42.03 46.38
CA ARG A 273 -23.46 41.50 45.75
C ARG A 273 -23.34 40.01 46.03
N ARG A 274 -23.17 39.21 44.98
CA ARG A 274 -22.94 37.77 45.08
C ARG A 274 -21.48 37.47 44.80
N SER A 275 -20.78 36.87 45.77
CA SER A 275 -19.38 36.49 45.65
C SER A 275 -19.21 35.00 45.97
N LEU A 276 -18.24 34.37 45.32
CA LEU A 276 -17.88 32.98 45.58
C LEU A 276 -16.88 32.94 46.73
N VAL A 277 -17.21 32.18 47.77
CA VAL A 277 -16.38 32.08 48.97
C VAL A 277 -16.32 30.64 49.47
N VAL A 278 -15.20 30.29 50.11
CA VAL A 278 -15.09 29.07 50.91
C VAL A 278 -15.61 29.40 52.30
N GLY A 279 -16.69 28.74 52.72
CA GLY A 279 -17.33 28.98 54.02
C GLY A 279 -17.80 27.68 54.67
N GLN A 280 -18.33 27.79 55.87
CA GLN A 280 -18.90 26.65 56.59
C GLN A 280 -20.06 26.02 55.81
N ALA A 281 -20.16 24.69 55.81
CA ALA A 281 -21.25 23.95 55.19
C ALA A 281 -22.58 24.36 55.84
N GLY A 282 -23.43 25.04 55.05
CA GLY A 282 -24.70 25.65 55.50
C GLY A 282 -24.71 27.19 55.46
N TRP A 283 -23.54 27.84 55.45
CA TRP A 283 -23.39 29.30 55.36
C TRP A 283 -23.21 29.80 53.92
N VAL A 284 -22.95 28.89 52.97
CA VAL A 284 -22.76 29.17 51.55
C VAL A 284 -23.76 28.38 50.71
N GLY A 285 -24.38 29.05 49.73
CA GLY A 285 -25.34 28.44 48.81
C GLY A 285 -24.66 27.74 47.63
N ARG A 286 -25.36 26.83 46.94
CA ARG A 286 -24.84 26.20 45.72
C ARG A 286 -24.80 27.23 44.57
N PRO A 287 -23.72 27.29 43.78
CA PRO A 287 -23.67 28.16 42.62
C PRO A 287 -24.66 27.70 41.54
N VAL A 288 -25.26 28.66 40.85
CA VAL A 288 -26.22 28.46 39.77
C VAL A 288 -25.49 28.63 38.45
N LYS A 289 -25.63 27.63 37.56
CA LYS A 289 -25.01 27.65 36.23
C LYS A 289 -25.50 28.89 35.45
N GLY A 290 -24.56 29.69 34.95
CA GLY A 290 -24.85 30.89 34.15
C GLY A 290 -24.95 32.20 34.94
N ALA A 291 -24.81 32.18 36.26
CA ALA A 291 -24.76 33.39 37.06
C ALA A 291 -23.35 34.01 37.08
N VAL A 292 -23.27 35.34 37.03
CA VAL A 292 -22.03 36.10 37.20
C VAL A 292 -21.83 36.41 38.68
N TYR A 293 -20.66 36.08 39.21
CA TYR A 293 -20.28 36.35 40.59
C TYR A 293 -19.18 37.42 40.60
N GLY A 294 -19.35 38.43 41.44
CA GLY A 294 -18.32 39.45 41.61
C GLY A 294 -17.17 38.90 42.44
N CYS A 295 -15.94 39.09 41.96
CA CYS A 295 -14.73 38.96 42.78
C CYS A 295 -14.78 40.05 43.85
#